data_AF-A0A7X7E2L8-F1
#
_entry.id   AF-A0A7X7E2L8-F1
#
_cell.length_a   1.000
_cell.length_b   1.000
_cell.length_c   1.000
_cell.angle_alpha   90.00
_cell.angle_beta   90.00
_cell.angle_gamma   90.00
#
_symmetry.space_group_name_H-M   'P 1'
#
loop_
_entity.id
_entity.type
_entity.pdbx_description
1 polymer ?
#
loop_
_entity_poly.entity_id
_entity_poly.type
_entity_poly.pdbx_seq_one_letter_code
_entity_poly.pdbx_strand_id
1 'polypeptide(L)'
;MTAPTHIIASISAISFVSLLVPSYNLGLSHFIVGSIFSMLPDIDNPRSFIGRILFFFSTPVDRKFGHRTITHSFLFLFLITSVFYLFGFIYTRSLVIPLSLSCTVFISYFSHLFFDSMTKQGILAYYPSRLWGVFPRRASWRIRTGSKIEILYFTIFTISSLVFLPLGQSGVIQAFNRLFQSGGVDLRLKEFELKKEKAAFGFTPSQIDSLLSAGAIDPKQASELKSKFYEIEVQLEKFKKDQGLDE
;
A
#
# COMPACT_ATOMS: atom_id res chain seq x y z
N MET A 1 19.42 -1.60 13.79
CA MET A 1 19.21 -3.04 14.06
C MET A 1 20.01 -3.80 13.00
N THR A 2 19.80 -5.08 12.76
CA THR A 2 20.41 -5.79 11.63
C THR A 2 19.60 -5.58 10.35
N ALA A 3 20.25 -5.70 9.20
CA ALA A 3 19.61 -5.49 7.90
C ALA A 3 18.38 -6.38 7.65
N PRO A 4 18.36 -7.70 8.00
CA PRO A 4 17.16 -8.51 7.85
C PRO A 4 15.97 -7.96 8.64
N THR A 5 16.22 -7.42 9.84
CA THR A 5 15.15 -6.82 10.66
C THR A 5 14.58 -5.56 10.03
N HIS A 6 15.40 -4.75 9.37
CA HIS A 6 14.93 -3.57 8.65
C HIS A 6 14.13 -3.93 7.39
N ILE A 7 14.55 -4.96 6.65
CA ILE A 7 13.81 -5.46 5.48
C ILE A 7 12.42 -5.94 5.90
N ILE A 8 12.33 -6.81 6.91
CA ILE A 8 11.02 -7.33 7.32
C ILE A 8 10.14 -6.24 7.96
N ALA A 9 10.74 -5.28 8.68
CA ALA A 9 10.02 -4.12 9.19
C ALA A 9 9.42 -3.28 8.05
N SER A 10 10.18 -3.06 6.98
CA SER A 10 9.72 -2.39 5.76
C SER A 10 8.55 -3.13 5.10
N ILE A 11 8.71 -4.44 4.86
CA ILE A 11 7.65 -5.29 4.28
C ILE A 11 6.39 -5.25 5.15
N SER A 12 6.53 -5.35 6.47
CA SER A 12 5.42 -5.24 7.40
C SER A 12 4.74 -3.86 7.33
N ALA A 13 5.51 -2.77 7.24
CA ALA A 13 4.98 -1.41 7.20
C ALA A 13 4.23 -1.12 5.90
N ILE A 14 4.77 -1.51 4.74
CA ILE A 14 4.07 -1.31 3.46
C ILE A 14 2.81 -2.18 3.36
N SER A 15 2.83 -3.39 3.93
CA SER A 15 1.65 -4.27 4.02
C SER A 15 0.59 -3.71 4.95
N PHE A 16 0.99 -3.07 6.04
CA PHE A 16 0.07 -2.35 6.90
C PHE A 16 -0.55 -1.14 6.19
N VAL A 17 0.23 -0.40 5.40
CA VAL A 17 -0.31 0.76 4.65
C VAL A 17 -1.27 0.33 3.54
N SER A 18 -1.04 -0.80 2.85
CA SER A 18 -2.01 -1.31 1.86
C SER A 18 -3.34 -1.72 2.48
N LEU A 19 -3.33 -2.10 3.76
CA LEU A 19 -4.53 -2.34 4.54
C LEU A 19 -5.38 -1.06 4.72
N LEU A 20 -4.71 0.06 4.93
CA LEU A 20 -5.35 1.35 5.25
C LEU A 20 -5.72 2.15 4.00
N VAL A 21 -4.96 1.99 2.92
CA VAL A 21 -5.09 2.78 1.69
C VAL A 21 -5.41 1.86 0.51
N PRO A 22 -6.69 1.74 0.11
CA PRO A 22 -7.11 0.80 -0.94
C PRO A 22 -6.47 1.02 -2.31
N SER A 23 -6.10 2.25 -2.64
CA SER A 23 -5.41 2.60 -3.89
C SER A 23 -3.92 2.19 -3.89
N TYR A 24 -3.37 1.79 -2.74
CA TYR A 24 -1.99 1.37 -2.59
C TYR A 24 -1.85 -0.14 -2.86
N ASN A 25 -1.95 -0.52 -4.13
CA ASN A 25 -1.81 -1.90 -4.57
C ASN A 25 -0.33 -2.35 -4.55
N LEU A 26 -0.02 -3.38 -3.75
CA LEU A 26 1.32 -3.93 -3.61
C LEU A 26 1.62 -4.95 -4.71
N GLY A 27 2.60 -4.63 -5.54
CA GLY A 27 3.21 -5.55 -6.49
C GLY A 27 4.60 -6.01 -6.05
N LEU A 28 5.22 -6.87 -6.88
CA LEU A 28 6.60 -7.33 -6.67
C LEU A 28 7.60 -6.16 -6.58
N SER A 29 7.38 -5.11 -7.36
CA SER A 29 8.20 -3.89 -7.37
C SER A 29 8.24 -3.22 -5.99
N HIS A 30 7.11 -3.18 -5.26
CA HIS A 30 7.05 -2.61 -3.92
C HIS A 30 7.92 -3.36 -2.93
N PHE A 31 7.95 -4.70 -2.99
CA PHE A 31 8.80 -5.49 -2.10
C PHE A 31 10.29 -5.31 -2.41
N ILE A 32 10.66 -5.25 -3.69
CA ILE A 32 12.05 -5.02 -4.12
C ILE A 32 12.50 -3.63 -3.70
N VAL A 33 11.74 -2.59 -4.09
CA VAL A 33 12.03 -1.19 -3.75
C VAL A 33 12.05 -1.03 -2.23
N GLY A 34 11.05 -1.54 -1.52
CA GLY A 34 10.97 -1.43 -0.08
C GLY A 34 12.13 -2.11 0.65
N SER A 35 12.61 -3.25 0.16
CA SER A 35 13.79 -3.93 0.71
C SER A 35 15.05 -3.09 0.51
N ILE A 36 15.28 -2.59 -0.71
CA ILE A 36 16.46 -1.78 -1.04
C ILE A 36 16.48 -0.49 -0.21
N PHE A 37 15.38 0.26 -0.19
CA PHE A 37 15.32 1.56 0.49
C PHE A 37 15.25 1.44 2.01
N SER A 38 14.86 0.28 2.55
CA SER A 38 15.01 0.00 3.98
C SER A 38 16.48 -0.15 4.40
N MET A 39 17.36 -0.61 3.51
CA MET A 39 18.78 -0.78 3.81
C MET A 39 19.63 0.44 3.44
N LEU A 40 19.09 1.33 2.61
CA LEU A 40 19.80 2.49 2.09
C LEU A 40 20.37 3.43 3.18
N PRO A 41 19.74 3.67 4.34
CA PRO A 41 20.33 4.52 5.37
C PRO A 41 21.71 4.04 5.85
N ASP A 42 21.91 2.72 5.93
CA ASP A 42 23.15 2.07 6.41
C ASP A 42 24.30 2.06 5.37
N ILE A 43 24.12 2.75 4.24
CA ILE A 43 25.18 2.96 3.23
C ILE A 43 26.37 3.76 3.77
N ASP A 44 26.16 4.52 4.85
CA ASP A 44 27.20 5.28 5.53
C ASP A 44 28.11 4.38 6.40
N ASN A 45 27.74 3.14 6.69
CA ASN A 45 28.49 2.26 7.57
C ASN A 45 29.42 1.31 6.79
N PRO A 46 30.75 1.49 6.81
CA PRO A 46 31.68 0.64 6.06
C PRO A 46 31.71 -0.82 6.54
N ARG A 47 31.11 -1.14 7.69
CA ARG A 47 30.98 -2.51 8.20
C ARG A 47 29.70 -3.21 7.72
N SER A 48 28.73 -2.47 7.18
CA SER A 48 27.48 -3.05 6.66
C SER A 48 27.71 -3.77 5.33
N PHE A 49 26.78 -4.62 4.90
CA PHE A 49 26.89 -5.31 3.61
C PHE A 49 26.95 -4.31 2.44
N ILE A 50 26.02 -3.35 2.39
CA ILE A 50 26.00 -2.29 1.37
C ILE A 50 27.23 -1.39 1.50
N GLY A 51 27.60 -0.99 2.71
CA GLY A 51 28.73 -0.07 2.91
C GLY A 51 30.08 -0.68 2.55
N ARG A 52 30.24 -2.01 2.63
CA ARG A 52 31.43 -2.70 2.12
C ARG A 52 31.49 -2.71 0.59
N ILE A 53 30.35 -2.85 -0.08
CA ILE A 53 30.29 -2.76 -1.55
C ILE A 53 30.61 -1.33 -2.01
N LEU A 54 30.05 -0.34 -1.32
CA LEU A 54 30.21 1.08 -1.63
C LEU A 54 31.26 1.74 -0.73
N PHE A 55 32.39 1.06 -0.50
CA PHE A 55 33.44 1.51 0.42
C PHE A 55 33.98 2.91 0.11
N PHE A 56 33.97 3.29 -1.17
CA PHE A 56 34.39 4.59 -1.67
C PHE A 56 33.50 5.73 -1.16
N PHE A 57 32.24 5.44 -0.84
CA PHE A 57 31.30 6.40 -0.27
C PHE A 57 31.17 6.24 1.25
N SER A 58 31.06 5.01 1.75
CA SER A 58 30.85 4.74 3.17
C SER A 58 32.04 5.18 4.03
N THR A 59 33.27 4.95 3.59
CA THR A 59 34.48 5.26 4.38
C THR A 59 34.70 6.76 4.58
N PRO A 60 34.62 7.62 3.53
CA PRO A 60 34.75 9.06 3.73
C PRO A 60 33.62 9.66 4.56
N VAL A 61 32.38 9.19 4.36
CA VAL A 61 31.21 9.70 5.09
C VAL A 61 31.29 9.32 6.58
N ASP A 62 31.59 8.07 6.90
CA ASP A 62 31.78 7.62 8.28
C ASP A 62 32.93 8.37 8.96
N ARG A 63 34.05 8.59 8.27
CA ARG A 63 35.18 9.35 8.83
C ARG A 63 34.86 10.81 9.10
N LYS A 64 34.08 11.47 8.24
CA LYS A 64 33.82 12.92 8.32
C LYS A 64 32.61 13.26 9.19
N PHE A 65 31.55 12.45 9.12
CA PHE A 65 30.29 12.71 9.80
C PHE A 65 29.92 11.64 10.82
N GLY A 66 30.44 10.42 10.68
CA GLY A 66 30.09 9.27 11.51
C GLY A 66 28.79 8.60 11.06
N HIS A 67 28.67 7.30 11.32
CA HIS A 67 27.43 6.55 11.11
C HIS A 67 26.24 7.15 11.89
N ARG A 68 25.05 7.13 11.25
CA ARG A 68 23.76 7.62 11.79
C ARG A 68 23.60 9.12 11.87
N THR A 69 24.28 9.81 10.97
CA THR A 69 24.18 11.27 10.83
C THR A 69 23.38 11.65 9.59
N ILE A 70 24.03 11.94 8.48
CA ILE A 70 23.41 12.51 7.27
C ILE A 70 22.33 11.58 6.71
N THR A 71 22.66 10.32 6.46
CA THR A 71 21.72 9.34 5.89
C THR A 71 20.59 9.02 6.85
N HIS A 72 20.80 9.17 8.16
CA HIS A 72 19.78 8.89 9.17
C HIS A 72 18.95 10.12 9.58
N SER A 73 18.83 11.10 8.68
CA SER A 73 18.09 12.33 8.93
C SER A 73 16.76 12.36 8.16
N PHE A 74 15.76 13.04 8.71
CA PHE A 74 14.50 13.27 8.02
C PHE A 74 14.69 14.12 6.76
N LEU A 75 15.65 15.04 6.76
CA LEU A 75 16.01 15.81 5.57
C LEU A 75 16.44 14.87 4.43
N PHE A 76 17.31 13.89 4.71
CA PHE A 76 17.76 12.93 3.71
C PHE A 76 16.65 11.98 3.26
N LEU A 77 15.77 11.55 4.17
CA LEU A 77 14.54 10.81 3.83
C LEU A 77 13.69 11.57 2.80
N PHE A 78 13.36 12.84 3.07
CA PHE A 78 12.56 13.65 2.15
C PHE A 78 13.27 13.90 0.83
N LEU A 79 14.58 14.15 0.86
CA LEU A 79 15.40 14.34 -0.33
C LEU A 79 15.36 13.10 -1.23
N ILE A 80 15.69 11.92 -0.70
CA ILE A 80 15.72 10.67 -1.48
C ILE A 80 14.34 10.33 -2.03
N THR A 81 13.29 10.48 -1.22
CA THR A 81 11.91 10.24 -1.67
C THR A 81 11.53 11.20 -2.80
N SER A 82 11.86 12.49 -2.67
CA SER A 82 11.55 13.50 -3.69
C SER A 82 12.32 13.28 -4.99
N VAL A 83 13.59 12.90 -4.90
CA VAL A 83 14.41 12.56 -6.08
C VAL A 83 13.85 11.34 -6.79
N PHE A 84 13.47 10.29 -6.05
CA PHE A 84 12.86 9.09 -6.63
C PHE A 84 11.54 9.42 -7.34
N TYR A 85 10.67 10.20 -6.67
CA TYR A 85 9.42 10.68 -7.25
C TYR A 85 9.66 11.50 -8.53
N LEU A 86 10.59 12.44 -8.50
CA LEU A 86 10.91 13.31 -9.64
C LEU A 86 11.42 12.48 -10.83
N PHE A 87 12.27 11.48 -10.59
CA PHE A 87 12.73 10.58 -11.65
C PHE A 87 11.57 9.79 -12.25
N GLY A 88 10.69 9.24 -11.42
CA GLY A 88 9.48 8.56 -11.86
C GLY A 88 8.53 9.48 -12.64
N PHE A 89 8.39 10.74 -12.21
CA PHE A 89 7.62 11.75 -12.91
C PHE A 89 8.21 12.08 -14.29
N ILE A 90 9.52 12.27 -14.39
CA ILE A 90 10.20 12.56 -15.67
C ILE A 90 10.03 11.39 -16.65
N TYR A 91 10.12 10.15 -16.15
CA TYR A 91 9.98 8.93 -16.94
C TYR A 91 8.54 8.69 -17.41
N THR A 92 7.57 8.81 -16.51
CA THR A 92 6.15 8.49 -16.79
C THR A 92 5.34 9.67 -17.31
N ARG A 93 5.84 10.90 -17.14
CA ARG A 93 5.12 12.16 -17.37
C ARG A 93 3.78 12.25 -16.63
N SER A 94 3.63 11.52 -15.53
CA SER A 94 2.41 11.49 -14.71
C SER A 94 2.74 11.78 -13.25
N LEU A 95 1.89 12.58 -12.61
CA LEU A 95 1.99 12.87 -11.17
C LEU A 95 1.52 11.69 -10.31
N VAL A 96 0.65 10.83 -10.83
CA VAL A 96 -0.02 9.78 -10.05
C VAL A 96 0.72 8.46 -10.13
N ILE A 97 1.24 8.11 -11.31
CA ILE A 97 1.91 6.81 -11.53
C ILE A 97 3.09 6.57 -10.56
N PRO A 98 4.04 7.52 -10.36
CA PRO A 98 5.18 7.28 -9.49
C PRO A 98 4.85 7.36 -7.99
N LEU A 99 3.64 7.84 -7.64
CA LEU A 99 3.27 8.12 -6.26
C LEU A 99 3.33 6.86 -5.38
N SER A 100 2.81 5.74 -5.89
CA SER A 100 2.77 4.47 -5.14
C SER A 100 4.16 4.01 -4.73
N LEU A 101 5.10 3.86 -5.68
CA LEU A 101 6.47 3.45 -5.35
C LEU A 101 7.23 4.51 -4.53
N SER A 102 6.93 5.80 -4.71
CA SER A 102 7.53 6.85 -3.89
C SER A 102 7.07 6.79 -2.43
N CYS A 103 5.79 6.47 -2.20
CA CYS A 103 5.29 6.16 -0.86
C CYS A 103 5.99 4.93 -0.28
N THR A 104 6.23 3.88 -1.09
CA THR A 104 7.01 2.72 -0.66
C THR A 104 8.40 3.12 -0.18
N VAL A 105 9.12 3.94 -0.96
CA VAL A 105 10.44 4.48 -0.58
C VAL A 105 10.36 5.20 0.76
N PHE A 106 9.41 6.13 0.89
CA PHE A 106 9.23 6.90 2.12
C PHE A 106 8.98 6.02 3.34
N ILE A 107 8.00 5.11 3.25
CA ILE A 107 7.58 4.24 4.36
C ILE A 107 8.74 3.32 4.77
N SER A 108 9.42 2.73 3.79
CA SER A 108 10.51 1.78 4.02
C SER A 108 11.70 2.47 4.70
N TYR A 109 12.11 3.62 4.18
CA TYR A 109 13.21 4.40 4.72
C TYR A 109 12.86 4.97 6.11
N PHE A 110 11.66 5.50 6.27
CA PHE A 110 11.17 5.97 7.57
C PHE A 110 11.13 4.85 8.61
N SER A 111 10.70 3.64 8.24
CA SER A 111 10.72 2.50 9.15
C SER A 111 12.12 2.21 9.69
N HIS A 112 13.15 2.29 8.85
CA HIS A 112 14.53 2.14 9.29
C HIS A 112 14.93 3.21 10.30
N LEU A 113 14.68 4.49 9.99
CA LEU A 113 14.97 5.60 10.90
C LEU A 113 14.26 5.45 12.24
N PHE A 114 12.99 5.09 12.19
CA PHE A 114 12.16 4.91 13.39
C PHE A 114 12.74 3.81 14.28
N PHE A 115 13.05 2.64 13.72
CA PHE A 115 13.58 1.54 14.51
C PHE A 115 15.03 1.75 14.96
N ASP A 116 15.82 2.50 14.20
CA ASP A 116 17.16 2.88 14.66
C ASP A 116 17.14 3.94 15.76
N SER A 117 16.12 4.82 15.80
CA SER A 117 15.88 5.70 16.94
C SER A 117 15.60 4.93 18.24
N MET A 118 15.16 3.66 18.13
CA MET A 118 14.92 2.72 19.24
C MET A 118 16.14 1.98 19.75
N THR A 119 17.27 2.11 19.09
CA THR A 119 18.52 1.53 19.56
C THR A 119 19.17 2.37 20.67
N LYS A 120 20.18 1.81 21.35
CA LYS A 120 20.94 2.54 22.39
C LYS A 120 21.53 3.87 21.88
N GLN A 121 22.08 3.86 20.66
CA GLN A 121 22.72 5.01 20.03
C GLN A 121 21.68 6.03 19.53
N GLY A 122 20.53 5.57 19.03
CA GLY A 122 19.58 6.43 18.33
C GLY A 122 20.11 6.91 16.97
N ILE A 123 19.52 7.99 16.46
CA ILE A 123 19.90 8.62 15.17
C ILE A 123 19.98 10.14 15.29
N LEU A 124 20.74 10.80 14.43
CA LEU A 124 20.73 12.26 14.32
C LEU A 124 19.61 12.75 13.38
N ALA A 125 18.36 12.54 13.80
CA ALA A 125 17.17 12.71 12.96
C ALA A 125 17.03 14.10 12.30
N TYR A 126 17.56 15.16 12.93
CA TYR A 126 17.41 16.55 12.46
C TYR A 126 18.71 17.18 11.94
N TYR A 127 19.67 16.38 11.47
CA TYR A 127 20.85 16.91 10.79
C TYR A 127 20.46 17.95 9.71
N PRO A 128 21.14 19.11 9.61
CA PRO A 128 22.42 19.48 10.24
C PRO A 128 22.34 19.95 11.69
N SER A 129 21.13 20.15 12.22
CA SER A 129 20.96 20.44 13.65
C SER A 129 21.35 19.20 14.45
N ARG A 130 22.15 19.37 15.52
CA ARG A 130 22.68 18.25 16.32
C ARG A 130 21.64 17.66 17.29
N LEU A 131 20.38 17.54 16.87
CA LEU A 131 19.30 16.99 17.68
C LEU A 131 19.15 15.50 17.40
N TRP A 132 19.33 14.71 18.46
CA TRP A 132 19.25 13.26 18.40
C TRP A 132 17.80 12.80 18.54
N GLY A 133 17.33 12.04 17.54
CA GLY A 133 16.11 11.27 17.60
C GLY A 133 16.34 9.99 18.36
N VAL A 134 15.88 9.95 19.61
CA VAL A 134 15.99 8.76 20.45
C VAL A 134 14.66 8.48 21.13
N PHE A 135 14.13 7.29 20.90
CA PHE A 135 12.84 6.85 21.41
C PHE A 135 12.92 5.35 21.67
N PRO A 136 12.61 4.79 22.85
CA PRO A 136 11.99 5.45 23.99
C PRO A 136 12.98 6.28 24.84
N ARG A 137 12.43 7.26 25.56
CA ARG A 137 13.21 8.15 26.46
C ARG A 137 14.05 7.34 27.46
N ARG A 138 13.48 6.28 28.05
CA ARG A 138 14.15 5.42 29.03
C ARG A 138 15.21 4.54 28.36
N ALA A 139 16.48 4.75 28.72
CA ALA A 139 17.60 4.04 28.12
C ALA A 139 17.55 2.51 28.29
N SER A 140 16.93 1.99 29.36
CA SER A 140 16.81 0.54 29.59
C SER A 140 15.92 -0.16 28.56
N TRP A 141 14.93 0.54 28.00
CA TRP A 141 14.00 -0.01 27.01
C TRP A 141 14.53 0.01 25.57
N ARG A 142 15.64 0.72 25.34
CA ARG A 142 16.26 0.81 24.02
C ARG A 142 16.92 -0.51 23.63
N ILE A 143 16.81 -0.84 22.35
CA ILE A 143 17.25 -2.09 21.74
C ILE A 143 18.78 -2.11 21.62
N ARG A 144 19.38 -3.25 21.95
CA ARG A 144 20.78 -3.56 21.62
C ARG A 144 20.80 -4.43 20.38
N THR A 145 21.62 -4.09 19.39
CA THR A 145 21.77 -4.87 18.16
C THR A 145 22.22 -6.29 18.48
N GLY A 146 21.58 -7.28 17.87
CA GLY A 146 21.81 -8.72 18.11
C GLY A 146 21.25 -9.26 19.43
N SER A 147 20.43 -8.48 20.15
CA SER A 147 19.81 -8.94 21.40
C SER A 147 18.55 -9.77 21.17
N LYS A 148 18.11 -10.50 22.19
CA LYS A 148 16.83 -11.23 22.19
C LYS A 148 15.62 -10.34 21.88
N ILE A 149 15.68 -9.06 22.28
CA ILE A 149 14.63 -8.08 21.98
C ILE A 149 14.57 -7.80 20.47
N GLU A 150 15.70 -7.73 19.78
CA GLU A 150 15.71 -7.57 18.33
C GLU A 150 15.08 -8.78 17.63
N ILE A 151 15.38 -9.99 18.08
CA ILE A 151 14.77 -11.22 17.56
C ILE A 151 13.24 -11.17 17.75
N LEU A 152 12.76 -10.70 18.91
CA LEU A 152 11.33 -10.52 19.14
C LEU A 152 10.70 -9.54 18.13
N TYR A 153 11.34 -8.39 17.86
CA TYR A 153 10.85 -7.46 16.83
C TYR A 153 10.84 -8.10 15.44
N PHE A 154 11.91 -8.81 15.08
CA PHE A 154 11.98 -9.56 13.83
C PHE A 154 10.80 -10.53 13.70
N THR A 155 10.51 -11.33 14.74
CA THR A 155 9.37 -12.26 14.76
C THR A 155 8.04 -11.54 14.65
N ILE A 156 7.85 -10.43 15.38
CA ILE A 156 6.60 -9.65 15.33
C ILE A 156 6.37 -9.08 13.94
N PHE A 157 7.39 -8.51 13.28
CA PHE A 157 7.25 -7.98 11.92
C PHE A 157 6.98 -9.09 10.90
N THR A 158 7.61 -10.25 11.04
CA THR A 158 7.30 -11.41 10.19
C THR A 158 5.84 -11.81 10.33
N ILE A 159 5.34 -12.02 11.55
CA ILE A 159 3.93 -12.39 11.79
C ILE A 159 3.01 -11.30 11.26
N SER A 160 3.31 -10.03 11.54
CA SER A 160 2.53 -8.89 11.09
C SER A 160 2.46 -8.83 9.56
N SER A 161 3.57 -9.06 8.86
CA SER A 161 3.60 -9.11 7.40
C SER A 161 2.75 -10.24 6.83
N LEU A 162 2.78 -11.43 7.45
CA LEU A 162 1.98 -12.59 7.04
C LEU A 162 0.48 -12.37 7.23
N VAL A 163 0.10 -11.53 8.20
CA VAL A 163 -1.30 -11.17 8.44
C VAL A 163 -1.75 -10.03 7.53
N PHE A 164 -0.97 -8.94 7.44
CA PHE A 164 -1.39 -7.74 6.71
C PHE A 164 -1.38 -7.91 5.20
N LEU A 165 -0.43 -8.65 4.65
CA LEU A 165 -0.29 -8.83 3.20
C LEU A 165 -1.54 -9.46 2.55
N PRO A 166 -2.06 -10.63 3.00
CA PRO A 166 -3.27 -11.20 2.42
C PRO A 166 -4.49 -10.34 2.71
N LEU A 167 -4.59 -9.67 3.86
CA LEU A 167 -5.73 -8.81 4.20
C LEU A 167 -5.77 -7.54 3.34
N GLY A 168 -4.61 -6.94 3.05
CA GLY A 168 -4.49 -5.78 2.18
C GLY A 168 -4.83 -6.10 0.73
N GLN A 169 -4.45 -7.29 0.25
CA GLN A 169 -4.73 -7.74 -1.13
C GLN A 169 -6.16 -8.28 -1.32
N SER A 170 -6.71 -8.95 -0.30
CA SER A 170 -8.01 -9.64 -0.39
C SER A 170 -9.22 -8.70 -0.40
N GLY A 171 -9.02 -7.39 -0.20
CA GLY A 171 -10.15 -6.47 -0.18
C GLY A 171 -11.03 -6.62 1.07
N VAL A 172 -10.67 -7.47 2.05
CA VAL A 172 -11.56 -7.87 3.16
C VAL A 172 -11.93 -6.69 4.04
N ILE A 173 -10.96 -5.83 4.37
CA ILE A 173 -11.23 -4.62 5.14
C ILE A 173 -11.99 -3.59 4.32
N GLN A 174 -11.81 -3.56 3.00
CA GLN A 174 -12.59 -2.74 2.09
C GLN A 174 -14.04 -3.23 2.01
N ALA A 175 -14.26 -4.54 1.96
CA ALA A 175 -15.58 -5.15 2.02
C ALA A 175 -16.25 -4.85 3.38
N PHE A 176 -15.52 -4.98 4.48
CA PHE A 176 -16.00 -4.64 5.82
C PHE A 176 -16.35 -3.14 5.92
N ASN A 177 -15.45 -2.25 5.51
CA ASN A 177 -15.68 -0.80 5.56
C ASN A 177 -16.86 -0.38 4.68
N ARG A 178 -17.07 -1.00 3.51
CA ARG A 178 -18.25 -0.75 2.66
C ARG A 178 -19.55 -1.27 3.30
N LEU A 179 -19.49 -2.37 4.05
CA LEU A 179 -20.65 -2.93 4.75
C LEU A 179 -21.08 -2.05 5.94
N PHE A 180 -20.13 -1.44 6.64
CA PHE A 180 -20.37 -0.64 7.84
C PHE A 180 -20.42 0.87 7.58
N GLN A 181 -20.23 1.34 6.35
CA GLN A 181 -20.61 2.70 5.95
C GLN A 181 -22.13 2.83 6.02
N SER A 182 -22.61 3.91 6.66
CA SER A 182 -24.03 4.22 6.82
C SER A 182 -24.80 4.08 5.49
N GLY A 183 -25.72 3.11 5.42
CA GLY A 183 -26.54 2.84 4.22
C GLY A 183 -25.96 1.77 3.27
N GLY A 184 -24.79 1.19 3.54
CA GLY A 184 -24.19 0.14 2.71
C GLY A 184 -25.02 -1.14 2.61
N VAL A 185 -25.77 -1.47 3.68
CA VAL A 185 -26.73 -2.58 3.70
C VAL A 185 -27.93 -2.29 2.78
N ASP A 186 -28.51 -1.10 2.87
CA ASP A 186 -29.66 -0.69 2.05
C ASP A 186 -29.27 -0.60 0.56
N LEU A 187 -28.07 -0.13 0.27
CA LEU A 187 -27.51 -0.09 -1.09
C LEU A 187 -27.37 -1.50 -1.68
N ARG A 188 -26.88 -2.48 -0.91
CA ARG A 188 -26.79 -3.87 -1.38
C ARG A 188 -28.14 -4.56 -1.48
N LEU A 189 -29.09 -4.26 -0.60
CA LEU A 189 -30.46 -4.74 -0.74
C LEU A 189 -31.05 -4.25 -2.06
N LYS A 190 -30.85 -2.96 -2.39
CA LYS A 190 -31.29 -2.38 -3.66
C LYS A 190 -30.59 -3.00 -4.89
N GLU A 191 -29.27 -3.22 -4.82
CA GLU A 191 -28.53 -3.91 -5.89
C GLU A 191 -29.01 -5.36 -6.06
N PHE A 192 -29.25 -6.06 -4.96
CA PHE A 192 -29.74 -7.43 -4.97
C PHE A 192 -31.17 -7.51 -5.51
N GLU A 193 -32.04 -6.56 -5.14
CA GLU A 193 -33.40 -6.44 -5.69
C GLU A 193 -33.36 -6.20 -7.19
N LEU A 194 -32.53 -5.27 -7.69
CA LEU A 194 -32.37 -5.02 -9.13
C LEU A 194 -31.82 -6.24 -9.88
N LYS A 195 -30.81 -6.94 -9.32
CA LYS A 195 -30.29 -8.18 -9.91
C LYS A 195 -31.32 -9.31 -9.89
N LYS A 196 -32.11 -9.40 -8.82
CA LYS A 196 -33.21 -10.36 -8.69
C LYS A 196 -34.32 -10.07 -9.68
N GLU A 197 -34.68 -8.80 -9.91
CA GLU A 197 -35.67 -8.37 -10.88
C GLU A 197 -35.20 -8.67 -12.32
N LYS A 198 -33.93 -8.38 -12.64
CA LYS A 198 -33.30 -8.77 -13.91
C LYS A 198 -33.31 -10.29 -14.11
N ALA A 199 -33.03 -11.07 -13.06
CA ALA A 199 -33.05 -12.53 -13.11
C ALA A 199 -34.47 -13.10 -13.21
N ALA A 200 -35.45 -12.49 -12.53
CA ALA A 200 -36.87 -12.85 -12.58
C ALA A 200 -37.48 -12.59 -13.96
N PHE A 201 -36.92 -11.64 -14.72
CA PHE A 201 -37.29 -11.40 -16.11
C PHE A 201 -37.07 -12.63 -17.00
N GLY A 202 -36.12 -13.51 -16.66
CA GLY A 202 -35.95 -14.86 -17.24
C GLY A 202 -35.59 -14.92 -18.74
N PHE A 203 -35.69 -13.82 -19.47
CA PHE A 203 -35.49 -13.72 -20.90
C PHE A 203 -34.44 -12.65 -21.24
N THR A 204 -33.47 -13.00 -22.07
CA THR A 204 -32.56 -12.03 -22.70
C THR A 204 -33.26 -11.30 -23.86
N PRO A 205 -32.79 -10.10 -24.26
CA PRO A 205 -33.32 -9.40 -25.44
C PRO A 205 -33.37 -10.29 -26.70
N SER A 206 -32.37 -11.15 -26.88
CA SER A 206 -32.30 -12.12 -27.98
C SER A 206 -33.35 -13.25 -27.88
N GLN A 207 -33.69 -13.68 -26.67
CA GLN A 207 -34.78 -14.64 -26.44
C GLN A 207 -36.15 -13.99 -26.69
N ILE A 208 -36.32 -12.71 -26.34
CA ILE A 208 -37.54 -11.95 -26.66
C ILE A 208 -37.71 -11.84 -28.18
N ASP A 209 -36.63 -11.59 -28.94
CA ASP A 209 -36.67 -11.57 -30.41
C ASP A 209 -37.00 -12.93 -31.02
N SER A 210 -36.51 -14.02 -30.40
CA SER A 210 -36.83 -15.38 -30.81
C SER A 210 -38.30 -15.74 -30.56
N LEU A 211 -38.90 -15.23 -29.48
CA LEU A 211 -40.33 -15.42 -29.18
C LEU A 211 -41.23 -14.62 -30.13
N LEU A 212 -40.80 -13.40 -30.50
CA LEU A 212 -41.50 -12.57 -31.47
C LEU A 212 -41.47 -13.20 -32.87
N SER A 213 -40.32 -13.72 -33.30
CA SER A 213 -40.19 -14.38 -34.62
C SER A 213 -40.92 -15.73 -34.69
N ALA A 214 -41.06 -16.42 -33.57
CA ALA A 214 -41.88 -17.63 -33.43
C ALA A 214 -43.39 -17.35 -33.34
N GLY A 215 -43.80 -16.07 -33.27
CA GLY A 215 -45.21 -15.67 -33.14
C GLY A 215 -45.82 -15.95 -31.76
N ALA A 216 -45.01 -16.20 -30.73
CA ALA A 216 -45.47 -16.52 -29.38
C ALA A 216 -45.89 -15.27 -28.58
N ILE A 217 -45.47 -14.07 -29.00
CA ILE A 217 -45.77 -12.78 -28.36
C ILE A 217 -46.08 -11.72 -29.41
N ASP A 218 -46.92 -10.75 -29.05
CA ASP A 218 -47.25 -9.63 -29.94
C ASP A 218 -46.12 -8.59 -30.01
N PRO A 219 -45.99 -7.83 -31.12
CA PRO A 219 -44.99 -6.76 -31.27
C PRO A 219 -45.05 -5.72 -30.14
N LYS A 220 -46.26 -5.42 -29.66
CA LYS A 220 -46.48 -4.50 -28.53
C LYS A 220 -45.94 -5.06 -27.21
N GLN A 221 -46.12 -6.36 -26.97
CA GLN A 221 -45.62 -7.05 -25.77
C GLN A 221 -44.09 -7.19 -25.80
N ALA A 222 -43.53 -7.51 -26.96
CA ALA A 222 -42.08 -7.56 -27.16
C ALA A 222 -41.41 -6.20 -26.89
N SER A 223 -42.02 -5.10 -27.35
CA SER A 223 -41.51 -3.75 -27.09
C SER A 223 -41.54 -3.38 -25.60
N GLU A 224 -42.58 -3.78 -24.87
CA GLU A 224 -42.72 -3.46 -23.45
C GLU A 224 -41.76 -4.26 -22.56
N LEU A 225 -41.51 -5.52 -22.91
CA LEU A 225 -40.52 -6.36 -22.23
C LEU A 225 -39.10 -5.82 -22.43
N LYS A 226 -38.77 -5.40 -23.66
CA LYS A 226 -37.46 -4.80 -23.95
C LYS A 226 -37.25 -3.45 -23.25
N SER A 227 -38.28 -2.61 -23.17
CA SER A 227 -38.16 -1.31 -22.50
C SER A 227 -37.92 -1.49 -20.99
N LYS A 228 -38.65 -2.40 -20.34
CA LYS A 228 -38.44 -2.73 -18.91
C LYS A 228 -37.06 -3.33 -18.64
N PHE A 229 -36.58 -4.24 -19.50
CA PHE A 229 -35.23 -4.80 -19.38
C PHE A 229 -34.16 -3.70 -19.47
N TYR A 230 -34.28 -2.80 -20.45
CA TYR A 230 -33.34 -1.70 -20.63
C TYR A 230 -33.39 -0.69 -19.48
N GLU A 231 -34.56 -0.42 -18.92
CA GLU A 231 -34.73 0.45 -17.76
C GLU A 231 -33.99 -0.11 -16.53
N ILE A 232 -34.13 -1.40 -16.25
CA ILE A 232 -33.41 -2.09 -15.16
C ILE A 232 -31.90 -2.06 -15.40
N GLU A 233 -31.46 -2.25 -16.65
CA GLU A 233 -30.04 -2.22 -17.01
C GLU A 233 -29.43 -0.82 -16.84
N VAL A 234 -30.13 0.22 -17.26
CA VAL A 234 -29.74 1.62 -17.03
C VAL A 234 -29.69 1.94 -15.54
N GLN A 235 -30.65 1.46 -14.74
CA GLN A 235 -30.64 1.63 -13.28
C GLN A 235 -29.44 0.93 -12.63
N LEU A 236 -29.08 -0.27 -13.09
CA LEU A 236 -27.93 -1.03 -12.60
C LEU A 236 -26.59 -0.36 -12.96
N GLU A 237 -26.45 0.12 -14.20
CA GLU A 237 -25.25 0.84 -14.67
C GLU A 237 -25.08 2.19 -13.96
N LYS A 238 -26.17 2.94 -13.79
CA LYS A 238 -26.15 4.18 -13.00
C LYS A 238 -25.75 3.92 -11.55
N PHE A 239 -26.27 2.84 -10.95
CA PHE A 239 -25.91 2.44 -9.59
C PHE A 239 -24.42 2.08 -9.46
N LYS A 240 -23.83 1.33 -10.40
CA LYS A 240 -22.38 1.03 -10.40
C LYS A 240 -21.53 2.29 -10.50
N LYS A 241 -21.91 3.20 -11.39
CA LYS A 241 -21.22 4.48 -11.62
C LYS A 241 -21.25 5.38 -10.40
N ASP A 242 -22.41 5.50 -9.74
CA ASP A 242 -22.58 6.30 -8.53
C ASP A 242 -21.77 5.77 -7.34
N GLN A 243 -21.40 4.47 -7.35
CA GLN A 243 -20.62 3.81 -6.31
C GLN A 243 -19.14 3.64 -6.64
N GLY A 244 -18.68 4.12 -7.81
CA GLY A 244 -17.29 3.97 -8.25
C GLY A 244 -16.86 2.51 -8.38
N LEU A 245 -17.80 1.62 -8.74
CA LEU A 245 -17.60 0.18 -8.94
C LEU A 245 -17.37 -0.17 -10.43
N ASP A 246 -17.06 0.83 -11.26
CA ASP A 246 -16.68 0.60 -12.66
C ASP A 246 -15.35 -0.17 -12.66
N GLU A 247 -15.35 -1.35 -13.30
CA GLU A 247 -14.20 -2.25 -13.47
C GLU A 247 -12.98 -1.55 -14.12
#